data_AF-A0A316EUB4-F1
#
_entry.id   AF-A0A316EUB4-F1
#
_cell.length_a   1.000
_cell.length_b   1.000
_cell.length_c   1.000
_cell.angle_alpha   90.00
_cell.angle_beta   90.00
_cell.angle_gamma   90.00
#
_symmetry.space_group_name_H-M   'P 1'
#
loop_
_entity.id
_entity.type
_entity.pdbx_description
1 polymer ?
#
loop_
_entity_poly.entity_id
_entity_poly.type
_entity_poly.pdbx_seq_one_letter_code
_entity_poly.pdbx_strand_id
1 'polypeptide(L)'
;MNEFAQLKGILPLHGSPVRHEVMSLYDAYSSIAYGVILQILPQENLAQETLVNLFTTLSVQECKNCQFGSAIYIIRKARTKAIEIKNKNANNVYDSLIIDEKSVSEMIFELSFRQGQTPEVIAQRLNIPKAQVLKEIYEYFKSFRQSN
;
A
#
# COMPACT_ATOMS: atom_id res chain seq x y z
N MET A 1 -22.31 63.29 -2.83
CA MET A 1 -22.44 63.28 -4.30
C MET A 1 -21.05 63.52 -4.85
N ASN A 2 -20.36 62.68 -5.61
CA ASN A 2 -20.55 61.43 -6.38
C ASN A 2 -19.13 60.81 -6.45
N GLU A 3 -18.81 59.59 -6.83
CA GLU A 3 -19.47 58.35 -7.18
C GLU A 3 -18.33 57.32 -7.17
N PHE A 4 -18.67 56.07 -6.85
CA PHE A 4 -17.78 54.93 -6.94
C PHE A 4 -17.23 54.77 -8.36
N ALA A 5 -15.91 54.86 -8.52
CA ALA A 5 -15.24 54.49 -9.76
C ALA A 5 -14.11 53.49 -9.48
N GLN A 6 -14.39 52.24 -9.88
CA GLN A 6 -13.45 51.26 -10.44
C GLN A 6 -12.68 50.37 -9.46
N LEU A 7 -13.41 49.40 -8.90
CA LEU A 7 -12.91 48.04 -8.71
C LEU A 7 -12.57 47.42 -10.07
N LYS A 8 -11.30 47.43 -10.46
CA LYS A 8 -10.74 46.62 -11.55
C LYS A 8 -9.44 45.99 -11.08
N GLY A 9 -9.40 44.67 -11.07
CA GLY A 9 -8.16 43.91 -10.86
C GLY A 9 -8.39 42.63 -10.08
N ILE A 10 -9.09 41.69 -10.70
CA ILE A 10 -9.19 40.29 -10.25
C ILE A 10 -7.76 39.79 -10.02
N LEU A 11 -7.45 39.42 -8.77
CA LEU A 11 -6.23 38.72 -8.39
C LEU A 11 -6.03 37.53 -9.34
N PRO A 12 -4.88 37.40 -10.03
CA PRO A 12 -4.54 36.11 -10.60
C PRO A 12 -4.38 35.15 -9.43
N LEU A 13 -5.17 34.07 -9.44
CA LEU A 13 -4.95 32.86 -8.64
C LEU A 13 -3.57 32.30 -9.02
N HIS A 14 -2.51 32.89 -8.46
CA HIS A 14 -1.16 32.38 -8.56
C HIS A 14 -1.11 31.13 -7.70
N GLY A 15 -1.40 29.98 -8.31
CA GLY A 15 -0.96 28.71 -7.77
C GLY A 15 0.55 28.81 -7.54
N SER A 16 1.01 28.46 -6.34
CA SER A 16 2.44 28.40 -6.03
C SER A 16 3.19 27.71 -7.20
N PRO A 17 4.33 28.23 -7.67
CA PRO A 17 5.03 27.70 -8.84
C PRO A 17 5.32 26.20 -8.71
N VAL A 18 5.51 25.72 -7.48
CA VAL A 18 5.69 24.29 -7.16
C VAL A 18 4.48 23.44 -7.53
N ARG A 19 3.25 23.95 -7.32
CA ARG A 19 2.01 23.22 -7.64
C ARG A 19 1.81 23.05 -9.15
N HIS A 20 2.16 24.07 -9.94
CA HIS A 20 2.09 23.97 -11.39
C HIS A 20 3.07 22.92 -11.93
N GLU A 21 4.28 22.84 -11.36
CA GLU A 21 5.27 21.84 -11.79
C GLU A 21 4.85 20.41 -11.40
N VAL A 22 4.29 20.20 -10.21
CA VAL A 22 3.75 18.89 -9.80
C VAL A 22 2.59 18.49 -10.72
N MET A 23 1.72 19.42 -11.09
CA MET A 23 0.61 19.14 -12.01
C MET A 23 1.12 18.72 -13.40
N SER A 24 2.11 19.42 -13.94
CA SER A 24 2.73 19.04 -15.21
C SER A 24 3.38 17.64 -15.16
N LEU A 25 4.02 17.28 -14.05
CA LEU A 25 4.55 15.93 -13.84
C LEU A 25 3.44 14.89 -13.72
N TYR A 26 2.34 15.23 -13.05
CA TYR A 26 1.17 14.37 -12.93
C TYR A 26 0.56 14.09 -14.31
N ASP A 27 0.31 15.12 -15.11
CA ASP A 27 -0.26 14.97 -16.45
C ASP A 27 0.64 14.14 -17.36
N ALA A 28 1.96 14.32 -17.27
CA ALA A 28 2.92 13.60 -18.11
C ALA A 28 3.15 12.14 -17.69
N TYR A 29 3.10 11.83 -16.39
CA TYR A 29 3.59 10.55 -15.88
C TYR A 29 2.57 9.73 -15.08
N SER A 30 1.36 10.25 -14.82
CA SER A 30 0.32 9.55 -14.06
C SER A 30 -0.01 8.19 -14.64
N SER A 31 -0.24 8.09 -15.95
CA SER A 31 -0.58 6.81 -16.61
C SER A 31 0.51 5.75 -16.45
N ILE A 32 1.78 6.13 -16.62
CA ILE A 32 2.91 5.20 -16.51
C ILE A 32 3.12 4.80 -15.05
N ALA A 33 3.11 5.77 -14.13
CA ALA A 33 3.24 5.52 -12.70
C ALA A 33 2.12 4.61 -12.20
N TYR A 34 0.88 4.85 -12.63
CA TYR A 34 -0.28 4.04 -12.29
C TYR A 34 -0.15 2.60 -12.80
N GLY A 35 0.27 2.41 -14.06
CA GLY A 35 0.52 1.08 -14.61
C GLY A 35 1.58 0.30 -13.83
N VAL A 36 2.66 0.97 -13.43
CA VAL A 36 3.72 0.38 -12.58
C VAL A 36 3.19 0.00 -11.20
N ILE A 37 2.35 0.85 -10.60
CA ILE A 37 1.73 0.57 -9.29
C ILE A 37 0.81 -0.65 -9.41
N LEU A 38 -0.05 -0.72 -10.43
CA LEU A 38 -0.99 -1.84 -10.64
C LEU A 38 -0.29 -3.19 -10.82
N GLN A 39 0.88 -3.22 -11.48
CA GLN A 39 1.67 -4.44 -11.62
C GLN A 39 2.13 -5.01 -10.27
N ILE A 40 2.26 -4.17 -9.24
CA ILE A 40 2.70 -4.56 -7.90
C ILE A 40 1.52 -4.75 -6.95
N LEU A 41 0.55 -3.85 -7.04
CA LEU A 41 -0.65 -3.75 -6.21
C LEU A 41 -1.89 -3.78 -7.11
N PRO A 42 -2.41 -4.97 -7.47
CA PRO A 42 -3.46 -5.13 -8.47
C PRO A 42 -4.87 -4.77 -7.96
N GLN A 43 -4.96 -3.89 -6.95
CA GLN A 43 -6.21 -3.39 -6.40
C GLN A 43 -6.35 -1.92 -6.81
N GLU A 44 -7.33 -1.62 -7.67
CA GLU A 44 -7.48 -0.30 -8.30
C GLU A 44 -7.61 0.84 -7.27
N ASN A 45 -8.43 0.64 -6.23
CA ASN A 45 -8.63 1.64 -5.18
C ASN A 45 -7.32 2.01 -4.48
N LEU A 46 -6.53 1.00 -4.08
CA LEU A 46 -5.25 1.24 -3.42
C LEU A 46 -4.20 1.79 -4.39
N ALA A 47 -4.22 1.36 -5.64
CA ALA A 47 -3.32 1.88 -6.67
C ALA A 47 -3.57 3.37 -6.92
N GLN A 48 -4.84 3.78 -6.99
CA GLN A 48 -5.26 5.17 -7.14
C GLN A 48 -4.80 6.01 -5.94
N GLU A 49 -5.02 5.51 -4.71
CA GLU A 49 -4.56 6.19 -3.50
C GLU A 49 -3.04 6.32 -3.45
N THR A 50 -2.33 5.25 -3.81
CA THR A 50 -0.86 5.24 -3.90
C THR A 50 -0.34 6.26 -4.90
N LEU A 51 -1.01 6.39 -6.05
CA LEU A 51 -0.68 7.36 -7.08
C LEU A 51 -0.86 8.79 -6.57
N VAL A 52 -2.00 9.11 -5.96
CA VAL A 52 -2.25 10.44 -5.37
C VAL A 52 -1.17 10.73 -4.33
N ASN A 53 -0.92 9.78 -3.43
CA ASN A 53 0.07 9.94 -2.38
C ASN A 53 1.49 10.13 -2.95
N LEU A 54 1.85 9.44 -4.04
CA LEU A 54 3.13 9.62 -4.72
C LEU A 54 3.33 11.09 -5.11
N PHE A 55 2.39 11.69 -5.83
CA PHE A 55 2.50 13.05 -6.33
C PHE A 55 2.36 14.12 -5.24
N THR A 56 1.60 13.86 -4.16
CA THR A 56 1.56 14.78 -3.01
C THR A 56 2.88 14.82 -2.23
N THR A 57 3.68 13.75 -2.30
CA THR A 57 4.99 13.65 -1.63
C THR A 57 6.18 13.89 -2.56
N LEU A 58 5.94 14.18 -3.84
CA LEU A 58 6.97 14.25 -4.85
C LEU A 58 7.80 15.54 -4.69
N SER A 59 9.12 15.39 -4.56
CA SER A 59 10.03 16.53 -4.61
C SER A 59 10.36 16.87 -6.06
N VAL A 60 9.87 18.00 -6.53
CA VAL A 60 10.12 18.46 -7.91
C VAL A 60 11.61 18.69 -8.16
N GLN A 61 12.34 19.17 -7.15
CA GLN A 61 13.79 19.41 -7.25
C GLN A 61 14.56 18.11 -7.43
N GLU A 62 14.24 17.06 -6.66
CA GLU A 62 14.86 15.74 -6.83
C GLU A 62 14.51 15.11 -8.19
N CYS A 63 13.31 15.37 -8.68
CA CYS A 63 12.85 14.87 -9.97
C CYS A 63 13.60 15.51 -11.15
N LYS A 64 13.92 16.81 -11.06
CA LYS A 64 14.74 17.54 -12.06
C LYS A 64 16.22 17.16 -11.97
N ASN A 65 16.72 16.92 -10.77
CA ASN A 65 18.13 16.60 -10.52
C ASN A 65 18.47 15.12 -10.73
N CYS A 66 17.50 14.28 -11.13
CA CYS A 66 17.76 12.87 -11.39
C CYS A 66 18.62 12.73 -12.66
N GLN A 67 19.80 12.13 -12.51
CA GLN A 67 20.75 11.85 -13.60
C GLN A 67 20.11 11.08 -14.78
N PHE A 68 19.11 10.25 -14.51
CA PHE A 68 18.44 9.40 -15.50
C PHE A 68 17.09 9.98 -15.98
N GLY A 69 16.77 11.21 -15.59
CA GLY A 69 15.54 11.90 -16.00
C GLY A 69 14.33 11.63 -15.10
N SER A 70 13.35 12.53 -15.21
CA SER A 70 12.16 12.59 -14.35
C SER A 70 11.30 11.33 -14.43
N ALA A 71 11.18 10.73 -15.62
CA ALA A 71 10.42 9.48 -15.81
C ALA A 71 10.96 8.32 -14.97
N ILE A 72 12.29 8.11 -14.99
CA ILE A 72 12.93 7.02 -14.23
C ILE A 72 12.81 7.28 -12.74
N TYR A 73 12.98 8.52 -12.28
CA TYR A 73 12.77 8.88 -10.88
C TYR A 73 11.35 8.56 -10.41
N ILE A 74 10.33 8.97 -11.19
CA ILE A 74 8.92 8.75 -10.85
C ILE A 74 8.59 7.26 -10.83
N ILE A 75 9.05 6.48 -11.83
CA ILE A 75 8.86 5.03 -11.87
C ILE A 75 9.48 4.36 -10.63
N ARG A 76 10.69 4.76 -10.24
CA ARG A 76 11.36 4.22 -9.05
C ARG A 76 10.57 4.53 -7.78
N LYS A 77 10.14 5.78 -7.61
CA LYS A 77 9.33 6.18 -6.45
C LYS A 77 7.98 5.47 -6.41
N ALA A 78 7.32 5.32 -7.57
CA ALA A 78 6.08 4.57 -7.71
C ALA A 78 6.24 3.11 -7.26
N ARG A 79 7.31 2.43 -7.72
CA ARG A 79 7.64 1.07 -7.28
C ARG A 79 7.87 0.98 -5.78
N THR A 80 8.73 1.85 -5.23
CA THR A 80 9.04 1.85 -3.79
C THR A 80 7.76 1.97 -2.97
N LYS A 81 6.90 2.92 -3.33
CA LYS A 81 5.66 3.19 -2.59
C LYS A 81 4.64 2.06 -2.70
N ALA A 82 4.49 1.48 -3.89
CA ALA A 82 3.62 0.32 -4.09
C ALA A 82 4.09 -0.91 -3.28
N ILE A 83 5.41 -1.14 -3.20
CA ILE A 83 5.99 -2.22 -2.39
C ILE A 83 5.76 -1.97 -0.90
N GLU A 84 5.96 -0.74 -0.41
CA GLU A 84 5.70 -0.39 0.98
C GLU A 84 4.25 -0.67 1.38
N ILE A 85 3.28 -0.29 0.55
CA ILE A 85 1.85 -0.52 0.81
C ILE A 85 1.52 -2.01 0.72
N LYS A 86 2.05 -2.72 -0.28
CA LYS A 86 1.89 -4.17 -0.38
C LYS A 86 2.39 -4.89 0.87
N ASN A 87 3.56 -4.49 1.39
CA ASN A 87 4.14 -5.06 2.60
C ASN A 87 3.33 -4.67 3.85
N LYS A 88 2.86 -3.43 3.94
CA LYS A 88 1.97 -2.98 5.02
C LYS A 88 0.64 -3.73 5.02
N ASN A 89 0.07 -4.01 3.86
CA ASN A 89 -1.17 -4.78 3.74
C ASN A 89 -0.95 -6.25 4.03
N ALA A 90 0.16 -6.83 3.59
CA ALA A 90 0.57 -8.15 4.04
C ALA A 90 0.65 -8.17 5.57
N ASN A 91 1.26 -7.15 6.18
CA ASN A 91 1.36 -7.02 7.64
C ASN A 91 0.01 -6.74 8.36
N ASN A 92 -0.89 -5.94 7.77
CA ASN A 92 -2.18 -5.56 8.36
C ASN A 92 -3.24 -6.66 8.29
N VAL A 93 -3.14 -7.59 7.33
CA VAL A 93 -3.92 -8.84 7.38
C VAL A 93 -3.60 -9.61 8.67
N TYR A 94 -2.40 -9.45 9.24
CA TYR A 94 -2.04 -10.05 10.53
C TYR A 94 -2.49 -9.26 11.77
N ASP A 95 -2.92 -8.00 11.63
CA ASP A 95 -3.20 -7.11 12.78
C ASP A 95 -4.70 -6.82 12.99
N SER A 96 -5.56 -7.31 12.09
CA SER A 96 -7.00 -6.99 12.08
C SER A 96 -7.95 -8.20 12.19
N LEU A 97 -7.47 -9.34 12.70
CA LEU A 97 -8.30 -10.52 12.90
C LEU A 97 -8.71 -10.64 14.38
N ILE A 98 -9.90 -10.11 14.67
CA ILE A 98 -10.68 -10.53 15.83
C ILE A 98 -10.83 -12.05 15.72
N ILE A 99 -10.23 -12.74 16.69
CA ILE A 99 -10.09 -14.19 16.73
C ILE A 99 -11.48 -14.83 16.93
N ASP A 100 -12.10 -15.23 15.82
CA ASP A 100 -13.09 -16.31 15.81
C ASP A 100 -12.32 -17.65 15.82
N GLU A 101 -12.77 -18.62 16.61
CA GLU A 101 -12.04 -19.89 16.84
C GLU A 101 -11.84 -20.66 15.52
N LYS A 102 -12.78 -20.52 14.58
CA LYS A 102 -12.70 -21.06 13.22
C LYS A 102 -11.59 -20.40 12.38
N SER A 103 -11.27 -19.15 12.68
CA SER A 103 -10.18 -18.39 12.04
C SER A 103 -8.81 -18.82 12.57
N VAL A 104 -8.71 -19.26 13.83
CA VAL A 104 -7.43 -19.69 14.43
C VAL A 104 -6.89 -20.93 13.74
N SER A 105 -7.71 -21.94 13.51
CA SER A 105 -7.27 -23.17 12.83
C SER A 105 -6.83 -22.89 11.39
N GLU A 106 -7.56 -22.00 10.68
CA GLU A 106 -7.21 -21.59 9.32
C GLU A 106 -5.91 -20.77 9.29
N MET A 107 -5.69 -19.87 10.25
CA MET A 107 -4.43 -19.14 10.41
C MET A 107 -3.27 -20.07 10.74
N ILE A 108 -3.45 -21.02 11.67
CA ILE A 108 -2.42 -22.01 12.01
C ILE A 108 -2.06 -22.82 10.76
N PHE A 109 -3.04 -23.22 9.96
CA PHE A 109 -2.81 -23.94 8.71
C PHE A 109 -2.02 -23.08 7.71
N GLU A 110 -2.43 -21.84 7.46
CA GLU A 110 -1.76 -20.94 6.53
C GLU A 110 -0.29 -20.70 6.94
N LEU A 111 -0.06 -20.41 8.23
CA LEU A 111 1.27 -20.12 8.75
C LEU A 111 2.18 -21.36 8.74
N SER A 112 1.66 -22.54 9.09
CA SER A 112 2.46 -23.77 9.15
C SER A 112 2.71 -24.38 7.78
N PHE A 113 1.69 -24.52 6.93
CA PHE A 113 1.79 -25.26 5.67
C PHE A 113 2.10 -24.37 4.46
N ARG A 114 1.51 -23.17 4.35
CA ARG A 114 1.80 -22.29 3.21
C ARG A 114 3.04 -21.44 3.42
N GLN A 115 3.31 -21.04 4.66
CA GLN A 115 4.43 -20.16 4.99
C GLN A 115 5.61 -20.87 5.67
N GLY A 116 5.46 -22.16 6.01
CA GLY A 116 6.54 -22.98 6.57
C GLY A 116 7.06 -22.52 7.94
N GLN A 117 6.23 -21.83 8.73
CA GLN A 117 6.63 -21.33 10.05
C GLN A 117 6.59 -22.42 11.10
N THR A 118 7.49 -22.32 12.10
CA THR A 118 7.55 -23.30 13.18
C THR A 118 6.42 -23.06 14.19
N PRO A 119 5.94 -24.11 14.89
CA PRO A 119 4.89 -23.98 15.90
C PRO A 119 5.22 -22.96 17.00
N GLU A 120 6.50 -22.77 17.34
CA GLU A 120 6.95 -21.76 18.31
C GLU A 120 6.69 -20.34 17.80
N VAL A 121 7.01 -20.06 16.53
CA VAL A 121 6.79 -18.76 15.92
C VAL A 121 5.30 -18.47 15.78
N ILE A 122 4.51 -19.48 15.42
CA ILE A 122 3.05 -19.37 15.30
C ILE A 122 2.41 -19.08 16.66
N ALA A 123 2.82 -19.80 17.71
CA ALA A 123 2.33 -19.60 19.07
C ALA A 123 2.59 -18.18 19.58
N GLN A 124 3.80 -17.66 19.34
CA GLN A 124 4.17 -16.28 19.67
C GLN A 124 3.33 -15.27 18.89
N ARG A 125 3.10 -15.51 17.59
CA ARG A 125 2.34 -14.58 16.73
C ARG A 125 0.86 -14.53 17.04
N LEU A 126 0.25 -15.69 17.27
CA LEU A 126 -1.18 -15.79 17.58
C LEU A 126 -1.47 -15.60 19.08
N ASN A 127 -0.44 -15.38 19.89
CA ASN A 127 -0.52 -15.27 21.35
C ASN A 127 -1.31 -16.42 22.00
N ILE A 128 -1.11 -17.63 21.49
CA ILE A 128 -1.73 -18.87 22.01
C ILE A 128 -0.66 -19.85 22.46
N PRO A 129 -0.98 -20.77 23.39
CA PRO A 129 -0.04 -21.79 23.82
C PRO A 129 0.42 -22.66 22.65
N LYS A 130 1.71 -22.99 22.61
CA LYS A 130 2.28 -23.94 21.63
C LYS A 130 1.51 -25.27 21.59
N ALA A 131 1.04 -25.75 22.74
CA ALA A 131 0.22 -26.96 22.84
C ALA A 131 -1.09 -26.85 22.04
N GLN A 132 -1.70 -25.67 22.00
CA GLN A 132 -2.90 -25.41 21.21
C GLN A 132 -2.59 -25.42 19.71
N VAL A 133 -1.48 -24.80 19.28
CA VAL A 133 -1.02 -24.85 17.88
C VAL A 133 -0.82 -26.29 17.40
N LEU A 134 -0.13 -27.11 18.19
CA LEU A 134 0.12 -28.52 17.86
C LEU A 134 -1.17 -29.35 17.81
N LYS A 135 -2.11 -29.07 18.71
CA LYS A 135 -3.43 -29.73 18.73
C LYS A 135 -4.21 -29.44 17.45
N GLU A 136 -4.25 -28.19 17.00
CA GLU A 136 -4.95 -27.79 15.78
C GLU A 136 -4.34 -28.43 14.53
N ILE A 137 -3.00 -28.46 14.43
CA ILE A 137 -2.30 -29.16 13.34
C ILE A 137 -2.66 -30.65 13.33
N TYR A 138 -2.70 -31.28 14.52
CA TYR A 138 -3.05 -32.69 14.64
C TYR A 138 -4.51 -32.98 14.23
N GLU A 139 -5.46 -32.17 14.69
CA GLU A 139 -6.88 -32.31 14.31
C GLU A 139 -7.09 -32.10 12.81
N TYR A 140 -6.35 -31.18 12.19
CA TYR A 140 -6.36 -31.02 10.73
C TYR A 140 -5.93 -32.32 10.02
N PHE A 141 -4.79 -32.90 10.38
CA PHE A 141 -4.33 -34.17 9.78
C PHE A 141 -5.30 -35.33 10.00
N LYS A 142 -5.92 -35.38 11.17
CA LYS A 142 -6.92 -36.40 11.51
C LYS A 142 -8.17 -36.26 10.63
N SER A 143 -8.69 -35.05 10.45
CA SER A 143 -9.83 -34.78 9.58
C SER A 143 -9.52 -35.10 8.10
N PHE A 144 -8.31 -34.82 7.65
CA PHE A 144 -7.85 -35.13 6.30
C PHE A 144 -7.77 -36.64 6.03
N ARG A 145 -7.39 -37.45 7.04
CA ARG A 145 -7.38 -38.91 6.94
C ARG A 145 -8.76 -39.56 7.00
N GLN A 146 -9.74 -38.92 7.62
CA GLN A 146 -11.10 -39.44 7.73
C GLN A 146 -11.98 -39.10 6.52
N SER A 147 -11.51 -38.23 5.64
CA SER A 147 -12.21 -37.78 4.43
C SER A 147 -11.74 -38.47 3.14
N ASN A 148 -10.84 -39.48 3.25
CA ASN A 148 -10.39 -40.39 2.18
C ASN A 148 -10.71 -41.83 2.58
#